data_AF-A0A812VVJ0-F1
#
_entry.id   AF-A0A812VVJ0-F1
#
_cell.length_a   1.000
_cell.length_b   1.000
_cell.length_c   1.000
_cell.angle_alpha   90.00
_cell.angle_beta   90.00
_cell.angle_gamma   90.00
#
_symmetry.space_group_name_H-M   'P 1'
#
loop_
_entity.id
_entity.type
_entity.pdbx_description
1 polymer ?
#
loop_
_entity_poly.entity_id
_entity_poly.type
_entity_poly.pdbx_seq_one_letter_code
_entity_poly.pdbx_strand_id
1 'polypeptide(L)'
;MPKFQGNLWNMSTCNRLVAERTELRRHEKHLQALESTRGLVDAKQPKDHAHLRNKLKTRKLQEDRAAEIQLENRILLQKMLNIDTKPSQISDAQTSTATRPRSLHGESQRREAGRIAAENQALLQRLQNTKPSIDPRAWDEEEVDRQALKFRLSQNSSAGRVMKLRMPHKEMGMGSSRLPRIADFAGRTESEWDAIVKPLTDTDSPP
;
A
#
# COMPACT_ATOMS: atom_id res chain seq x y z
N MET A 1 -23.21 -28.29 -45.55
CA MET A 1 -23.35 -26.98 -46.21
C MET A 1 -24.39 -26.16 -45.45
N PRO A 2 -24.01 -25.16 -44.63
CA PRO A 2 -25.00 -24.31 -43.97
C PRO A 2 -25.79 -23.54 -45.04
N LYS A 3 -27.12 -23.63 -44.99
CA LYS A 3 -28.01 -22.94 -45.93
C LYS A 3 -28.15 -21.48 -45.47
N PHE A 4 -27.61 -20.55 -46.24
CA PHE A 4 -27.83 -19.11 -46.04
C PHE A 4 -29.31 -18.81 -46.29
N GLN A 5 -30.04 -18.36 -45.27
CA GLN A 5 -31.47 -18.01 -45.30
C GLN A 5 -31.69 -16.49 -45.47
N GLY A 6 -30.82 -15.80 -46.20
CA GLY A 6 -31.00 -14.37 -46.46
C GLY A 6 -32.13 -14.11 -47.46
N ASN A 7 -33.00 -13.13 -47.17
CA ASN A 7 -34.03 -12.65 -48.08
C ASN A 7 -33.41 -12.24 -49.44
N LEU A 8 -33.94 -12.77 -50.55
CA LEU A 8 -33.43 -12.50 -51.92
C LEU A 8 -33.40 -11.01 -52.26
N TRP A 9 -34.26 -10.22 -51.64
CA TRP A 9 -34.35 -8.76 -51.78
C TRP A 9 -33.09 -8.01 -51.28
N ASN A 10 -32.30 -8.65 -50.41
CA ASN A 10 -31.04 -8.09 -49.91
C ASN A 10 -29.82 -8.61 -50.68
N MET A 11 -30.00 -9.43 -51.72
CA MET A 11 -28.90 -9.95 -52.53
C MET A 11 -28.60 -9.01 -53.70
N SER A 12 -27.32 -8.68 -53.88
CA SER A 12 -26.86 -7.83 -54.98
C SER A 12 -27.00 -8.47 -56.36
N THR A 13 -27.24 -9.80 -56.41
CA THR A 13 -27.40 -10.56 -57.65
C THR A 13 -28.42 -11.69 -57.48
N CYS A 14 -29.06 -12.09 -58.58
CA CYS A 14 -30.07 -13.16 -58.60
C CYS A 14 -29.49 -14.57 -58.43
N ASN A 15 -28.15 -14.74 -58.49
CA ASN A 15 -27.48 -16.02 -58.30
C ASN A 15 -26.77 -16.06 -56.94
N ARG A 16 -27.23 -16.95 -56.05
CA ARG A 16 -26.70 -17.10 -54.68
C ARG A 16 -25.18 -17.27 -54.62
N LEU A 17 -24.60 -18.10 -55.49
CA LEU A 17 -23.16 -18.37 -55.47
C LEU A 17 -22.35 -17.14 -55.85
N VAL A 18 -22.89 -16.34 -56.79
CA VAL A 18 -22.28 -15.08 -57.20
C VAL A 18 -22.40 -14.05 -56.08
N ALA A 19 -23.57 -13.94 -55.45
CA ALA A 19 -23.79 -13.05 -54.31
C ALA A 19 -22.81 -13.36 -53.15
N GLU A 20 -22.72 -14.63 -52.75
CA GLU A 20 -21.81 -15.08 -51.69
C GLU A 20 -20.34 -14.73 -52.01
N ARG A 21 -19.90 -14.98 -53.25
CA ARG A 21 -18.54 -14.62 -53.68
C ARG A 21 -18.29 -13.11 -53.67
N THR A 22 -19.28 -12.30 -54.03
CA THR A 22 -19.13 -10.84 -53.99
C THR A 22 -19.06 -10.30 -52.56
N GLU A 23 -19.85 -10.85 -51.64
CA GLU A 23 -19.82 -10.48 -50.22
C GLU A 23 -18.48 -10.86 -49.58
N LEU A 24 -17.97 -12.07 -49.84
CA LEU A 24 -16.64 -12.47 -49.39
C LEU A 24 -15.56 -11.52 -49.90
N ARG A 25 -15.58 -11.18 -51.20
CA ARG A 25 -14.62 -10.23 -51.79
C ARG A 25 -14.74 -8.83 -51.19
N ARG A 26 -15.95 -8.36 -50.90
CA ARG A 26 -16.20 -7.06 -50.23
C ARG A 26 -15.63 -7.08 -48.81
N HIS A 27 -15.86 -8.17 -48.08
CA HIS A 27 -15.34 -8.35 -46.74
C HIS A 27 -13.80 -8.40 -46.72
N GLU A 28 -13.19 -9.17 -47.62
CA GLU A 28 -11.72 -9.22 -47.78
C GLU A 28 -11.13 -7.84 -48.09
N LYS A 29 -11.73 -7.10 -49.03
CA LYS A 29 -11.30 -5.72 -49.35
C LYS A 29 -11.42 -4.79 -48.15
N HIS A 30 -12.48 -4.92 -47.36
CA HIS A 30 -12.68 -4.13 -46.15
C HIS A 30 -11.63 -4.46 -45.08
N LEU A 31 -11.33 -5.75 -44.85
CA LEU A 31 -10.26 -6.16 -43.93
C LEU A 31 -8.89 -5.64 -44.39
N GLN A 32 -8.59 -5.71 -45.68
CA GLN A 32 -7.35 -5.17 -46.24
C GLN A 32 -7.28 -3.64 -46.06
N ALA A 33 -8.39 -2.93 -46.21
CA ALA A 33 -8.46 -1.50 -45.93
C ALA A 33 -8.18 -1.21 -44.44
N LEU A 34 -8.80 -1.96 -43.51
CA LEU A 34 -8.53 -1.82 -42.08
C LEU A 34 -7.06 -2.09 -41.72
N GLU A 35 -6.44 -3.10 -42.33
CA GLU A 35 -5.04 -3.45 -42.07
C GLU A 35 -4.06 -2.37 -42.60
N SER A 36 -4.38 -1.77 -43.75
CA SER A 36 -3.58 -0.70 -44.38
C SER A 36 -3.85 0.69 -43.83
N THR A 37 -4.97 0.90 -43.13
CA THR A 37 -5.25 2.21 -42.51
C THR A 37 -4.29 2.49 -41.36
N ARG A 38 -3.54 3.59 -41.47
CA ARG A 38 -2.70 4.09 -40.39
C ARG A 38 -3.54 4.82 -39.34
N GLY A 39 -3.33 4.51 -38.07
CA GLY A 39 -3.94 5.26 -36.96
C GLY A 39 -3.53 6.74 -36.98
N LEU A 40 -4.48 7.64 -36.74
CA LEU A 40 -4.26 9.09 -36.70
C LEU A 40 -3.34 9.51 -35.54
N VAL A 41 -3.32 8.73 -34.47
CA VAL A 41 -2.57 9.01 -33.23
C VAL A 41 -1.38 8.07 -33.15
N ASP A 42 -0.22 8.60 -32.76
CA ASP A 42 0.96 7.80 -32.46
C ASP A 42 0.73 7.01 -31.17
N ALA A 43 0.68 5.68 -31.29
CA ALA A 43 0.55 4.76 -30.16
C ALA A 43 1.92 4.20 -29.70
N LYS A 44 3.03 4.73 -30.22
CA LYS A 44 4.37 4.30 -29.79
C LYS A 44 4.66 4.75 -28.37
N GLN A 45 5.48 3.95 -27.68
CA GLN A 45 5.98 4.34 -26.36
C GLN A 45 6.77 5.66 -26.47
N PRO A 46 6.61 6.57 -25.49
CA PRO A 46 7.39 7.80 -25.45
C PRO A 46 8.88 7.49 -25.30
N LYS A 47 9.73 8.45 -25.68
CA LYS A 47 11.19 8.29 -25.59
C LYS A 47 11.63 8.23 -24.12
N ASP A 48 12.44 7.23 -23.80
CA ASP A 48 13.09 7.13 -22.50
C ASP A 48 14.09 8.28 -22.30
N HIS A 49 13.98 8.98 -21.17
CA HIS A 49 14.94 10.01 -20.81
C HIS A 49 15.92 9.50 -19.74
N ALA A 50 17.22 9.70 -19.98
CA ALA A 50 18.28 9.24 -19.07
C ALA A 50 18.16 9.82 -17.64
N HIS A 51 17.66 11.06 -17.50
CA HIS A 51 17.47 11.72 -16.20
C HIS A 51 16.33 11.10 -15.36
N LEU A 52 15.39 10.39 -15.98
CA LEU A 52 14.33 9.64 -15.27
C LEU A 52 14.89 8.33 -14.69
N ARG A 53 15.84 7.71 -15.39
CA ARG A 53 16.55 6.49 -14.94
C ARG A 53 17.51 6.82 -13.81
N ASN A 54 18.29 7.88 -13.99
CA ASN A 54 19.30 8.30 -13.04
C ASN A 54 18.82 9.58 -12.35
N LYS A 55 18.20 9.43 -11.18
CA LYS A 55 17.76 10.53 -10.30
C LYS A 55 18.96 11.25 -9.67
N LEU A 56 19.84 11.84 -10.50
CA LEU A 56 21.14 12.40 -10.12
C LEU A 56 21.02 13.45 -9.01
N LYS A 57 20.00 14.32 -9.08
CA LYS A 57 19.73 15.33 -8.04
C LYS A 57 19.43 14.70 -6.69
N THR A 58 18.60 13.65 -6.67
CA THR A 58 18.26 12.93 -5.44
C THR A 58 19.48 12.24 -4.85
N ARG A 59 20.30 11.60 -5.69
CA ARG A 59 21.53 10.93 -5.25
C ARG A 59 22.50 11.93 -4.62
N LYS A 60 22.73 13.06 -5.30
CA LYS A 60 23.60 14.13 -4.80
C LYS A 60 23.11 14.68 -3.45
N LEU A 61 21.80 14.92 -3.31
CA LEU A 61 21.23 15.40 -2.05
C LEU A 61 21.43 14.40 -0.89
N GLN A 62 21.36 13.10 -1.18
CA GLN A 62 21.63 12.05 -0.19
C GLN A 62 23.11 12.00 0.20
N GLU A 63 24.01 12.13 -0.79
CA GLU A 63 25.45 12.21 -0.56
C GLU A 63 25.82 13.43 0.30
N ASP A 64 25.29 14.61 -0.03
CA ASP A 64 25.52 15.86 0.72
C ASP A 64 25.01 15.74 2.17
N ARG A 65 23.79 15.21 2.36
CA ARG A 65 23.22 14.98 3.70
C ARG A 65 24.03 13.97 4.52
N ALA A 66 24.52 12.90 3.88
CA ALA A 66 25.35 11.91 4.56
C ALA A 66 26.70 12.51 4.99
N ALA A 67 27.30 13.36 4.16
CA ALA A 67 28.54 14.05 4.49
C ALA A 67 28.36 15.02 5.68
N GLU A 68 27.24 15.73 5.73
CA GLU A 68 26.90 16.63 6.85
C GLU A 68 26.74 15.86 8.16
N ILE A 69 25.98 14.76 8.15
CA ILE A 69 25.82 13.87 9.33
C ILE A 69 27.18 13.35 9.81
N GLN A 70 28.08 12.95 8.90
CA GLN A 70 29.40 12.45 9.28
C GLN A 70 30.27 13.54 9.92
N LEU A 71 30.22 14.77 9.40
CA LEU A 71 30.91 15.92 9.97
C LEU A 71 30.40 16.21 11.39
N GLU A 72 29.09 16.25 11.58
CA GLU A 72 28.46 16.47 12.88
C GLU A 72 28.83 15.37 13.89
N ASN A 73 28.78 14.10 13.48
CA ASN A 73 29.19 12.97 14.32
C ASN A 73 30.66 13.11 14.74
N ARG A 74 31.55 13.51 13.83
CA ARG A 74 32.97 13.76 14.17
C ARG A 74 33.12 14.87 15.20
N ILE A 75 32.41 15.99 15.03
CA ILE A 75 32.43 17.11 15.98
C ILE A 75 31.91 16.68 17.34
N LEU A 76 30.81 15.91 17.37
CA LEU A 76 30.21 15.40 18.60
C LEU A 76 31.18 14.48 19.35
N LEU A 77 31.78 13.51 18.66
CA LEU A 77 32.76 12.60 19.25
C LEU A 77 33.98 13.35 19.81
N GLN A 78 34.46 14.37 19.09
CA GLN A 78 35.55 15.21 19.58
C GLN A 78 35.15 15.99 20.85
N LYS A 79 33.91 16.48 20.94
CA LYS A 79 33.40 17.15 22.14
C LYS A 79 33.27 16.18 23.32
N MET A 80 32.74 14.98 23.10
CA MET A 80 32.65 13.94 24.13
C MET A 80 34.04 13.57 24.64
N LEU A 81 34.99 13.33 23.75
CA LEU A 81 36.37 13.02 24.12
C LEU A 81 37.01 14.17 24.93
N ASN A 82 36.76 15.42 24.55
CA ASN A 82 37.27 16.57 25.31
C ASN A 82 36.69 16.64 26.74
N ILE A 83 35.42 16.26 26.91
CA ILE A 83 34.78 16.18 28.23
C ILE A 83 35.43 15.05 29.04
N ASP A 84 35.57 13.86 28.45
CA ASP A 84 36.12 12.68 29.12
C ASP A 84 37.60 12.87 29.50
N THR A 85 38.39 13.52 28.64
CA THR A 85 39.83 13.74 28.87
C THR A 85 40.15 14.92 29.78
N LYS A 86 39.22 15.87 29.96
CA LYS A 86 39.40 17.05 30.83
C LYS A 86 38.23 17.21 31.80
N PRO A 87 38.06 16.30 32.77
CA PRO A 87 37.09 16.52 33.83
C PRO A 87 37.48 17.80 34.59
N SER A 88 36.56 18.78 34.64
CA SER A 88 36.80 20.01 35.39
C SER A 88 36.89 19.70 36.89
N GLN A 89 37.86 20.29 37.60
CA GLN A 89 38.06 20.10 39.05
C GLN A 89 36.86 20.58 39.91
N ILE A 90 35.86 21.24 39.30
CA ILE A 90 34.65 21.73 39.96
C ILE A 90 33.60 20.60 40.11
N SER A 91 33.71 19.51 39.34
CA SER A 91 32.69 18.45 39.31
C SER A 91 32.72 17.49 40.51
N ASP A 92 33.89 17.23 41.11
CA ASP A 92 34.00 16.29 42.23
C ASP A 92 33.53 16.89 43.57
N ALA A 93 33.61 18.21 43.74
CA ALA A 93 33.22 18.89 44.98
C ALA A 93 31.70 19.16 45.11
N GLN A 94 30.95 19.14 43.99
CA GLN A 94 29.50 19.43 43.97
C GLN A 94 28.61 18.18 43.91
N THR A 95 29.15 16.99 43.66
CA THR A 95 28.36 15.75 43.53
C THR A 95 28.01 15.10 44.88
N SER A 96 28.79 15.35 45.94
CA SER A 96 28.56 14.80 47.28
C SER A 96 27.45 15.51 48.09
N THR A 97 26.99 16.67 47.62
CA THR A 97 25.92 17.47 48.26
C THR A 97 24.66 17.56 47.40
N ALA A 98 24.44 16.57 46.53
CA ALA A 98 23.42 16.51 45.49
C ALA A 98 21.98 16.77 46.00
N THR A 99 21.67 18.05 46.17
CA THR A 99 20.31 18.52 46.33
C THR A 99 19.65 18.28 44.98
N ARG A 100 18.59 17.45 44.95
CA ARG A 100 17.84 17.12 43.73
C ARG A 100 17.56 18.41 42.95
N PRO A 101 18.05 18.58 41.71
CA PRO A 101 17.86 19.82 40.98
C PRO A 101 16.36 20.05 40.82
N ARG A 102 15.84 21.07 41.49
CA ARG A 102 14.44 21.46 41.39
C ARG A 102 14.28 22.11 40.03
N SER A 103 13.97 21.31 39.02
CA SER A 103 13.71 21.81 37.67
C SER A 103 12.58 22.84 37.75
N LEU A 104 12.89 24.08 37.38
CA LEU A 104 11.92 25.19 37.28
C LEU A 104 10.73 24.81 36.38
N HIS A 105 10.93 23.86 35.46
CA HIS A 105 9.93 23.39 34.51
C HIS A 105 9.21 22.11 34.96
N GLY A 106 9.52 21.55 36.14
CA GLY A 106 8.96 20.28 36.57
C GLY A 106 7.45 20.31 36.81
N GLU A 107 6.88 21.47 37.16
CA GLU A 107 5.43 21.65 37.24
C GLU A 107 4.80 21.78 35.84
N SER A 108 5.42 22.57 34.96
CA SER A 108 4.98 22.73 33.57
C SER A 108 5.00 21.40 32.81
N GLN A 109 6.08 20.62 32.95
CA GLN A 109 6.22 19.30 32.35
C GLN A 109 5.19 18.30 32.91
N ARG A 110 4.90 18.34 34.21
CA ARG A 110 3.86 17.50 34.82
C ARG A 110 2.46 17.87 34.33
N ARG A 111 2.16 19.17 34.21
CA ARG A 111 0.88 19.66 33.67
C ARG A 111 0.72 19.26 32.21
N GLU A 112 1.77 19.39 31.42
CA GLU A 112 1.79 19.02 30.00
C GLU A 112 1.65 17.50 29.81
N ALA A 113 2.38 16.69 30.61
CA ALA A 113 2.23 15.24 30.61
C ALA A 113 0.81 14.80 31.00
N GLY A 114 0.20 15.48 31.97
CA GLY A 114 -1.21 15.26 32.34
C GLY A 114 -2.18 15.61 31.22
N ARG A 115 -1.95 16.72 30.50
CA ARG A 115 -2.75 17.10 29.33
C ARG A 115 -2.67 16.05 28.23
N ILE A 116 -1.46 15.63 27.87
CA ILE A 116 -1.21 14.61 26.85
C ILE A 116 -1.87 13.29 27.24
N ALA A 117 -1.76 12.88 28.51
CA ALA A 117 -2.40 11.65 28.99
C ALA A 117 -3.93 11.69 28.86
N ALA A 118 -4.55 12.81 29.23
CA ALA A 118 -6.00 13.00 29.10
C ALA A 118 -6.47 12.99 27.63
N GLU A 119 -5.74 13.69 26.75
CA GLU A 119 -6.03 13.70 25.30
C GLU A 119 -5.87 12.31 24.68
N ASN A 120 -4.81 11.58 25.04
CA ASN A 120 -4.60 10.22 24.60
C ASN A 120 -5.72 9.28 25.06
N GLN A 121 -6.21 9.43 26.29
CA GLN A 121 -7.32 8.64 26.80
C GLN A 121 -8.62 8.94 26.04
N ALA A 122 -8.91 10.21 25.76
CA ALA A 122 -10.06 10.62 24.96
C ALA A 122 -9.98 10.08 23.51
N LEU A 123 -8.79 10.13 22.90
CA LEU A 123 -8.54 9.59 21.57
C LEU A 123 -8.72 8.06 21.55
N LEU A 124 -8.20 7.36 22.55
CA LEU A 124 -8.35 5.91 22.68
C LEU A 124 -9.83 5.51 22.77
N GLN A 125 -10.60 6.19 23.64
CA GLN A 125 -12.04 5.96 23.74
C GLN A 125 -12.75 6.20 22.41
N ARG A 126 -12.35 7.24 21.68
CA ARG A 126 -12.90 7.50 20.34
C ARG A 126 -12.57 6.36 19.38
N LEU A 127 -11.32 5.91 19.31
CA LEU A 127 -10.90 4.82 18.42
C LEU A 127 -11.62 3.49 18.74
N GLN A 128 -11.80 3.19 20.02
CA GLN A 128 -12.51 1.99 20.47
C GLN A 128 -14.01 2.05 20.15
N ASN A 129 -14.63 3.22 20.30
CA ASN A 129 -16.06 3.41 20.07
C ASN A 129 -16.41 3.68 18.61
N THR A 130 -15.45 4.08 17.77
CA THR A 130 -15.68 4.27 16.34
C THR A 130 -15.93 2.94 15.65
N LYS A 131 -17.08 2.84 14.98
CA LYS A 131 -17.38 1.68 14.13
C LYS A 131 -16.43 1.66 12.92
N PRO A 132 -15.96 0.48 12.50
CA PRO A 132 -15.21 0.37 11.25
C PRO A 132 -16.09 0.85 10.09
N SER A 133 -15.53 1.67 9.19
CA SER A 133 -16.24 2.20 8.01
C SER A 133 -16.45 1.13 6.92
N ILE A 134 -15.76 0.01 7.03
CA ILE A 134 -15.77 -1.09 6.06
C ILE A 134 -16.23 -2.32 6.81
N ASP A 135 -17.25 -2.99 6.28
CA ASP A 135 -17.64 -4.34 6.70
C ASP A 135 -16.96 -5.35 5.76
N PRO A 136 -15.95 -6.09 6.23
CA PRO A 136 -15.24 -7.07 5.41
C PRO A 136 -16.16 -8.15 4.83
N ARG A 137 -17.23 -8.51 5.54
CA ARG A 137 -18.18 -9.54 5.06
C ARG A 137 -19.00 -9.04 3.88
N ALA A 138 -19.48 -7.80 3.96
CA ALA A 138 -20.19 -7.17 2.85
C ALA A 138 -19.28 -7.03 1.61
N TRP A 139 -17.99 -6.74 1.81
CA TRP A 139 -17.01 -6.68 0.72
C TRP A 139 -16.75 -8.05 0.08
N ASP A 140 -16.66 -9.11 0.89
CA ASP A 140 -16.51 -10.48 0.37
C ASP A 140 -17.74 -10.88 -0.48
N GLU A 141 -18.95 -10.56 -0.02
CA GLU A 141 -20.19 -10.81 -0.77
C GLU A 141 -20.24 -10.01 -2.09
N GLU A 142 -19.91 -8.71 -2.04
CA GLU A 142 -19.84 -7.84 -3.22
C GLU A 142 -18.79 -8.34 -4.24
N GLU A 143 -17.64 -8.81 -3.76
CA GLU A 143 -16.60 -9.37 -4.61
C GLU A 143 -17.05 -10.68 -5.29
N VAL A 144 -17.80 -11.54 -4.60
CA VAL A 144 -18.42 -12.73 -5.20
C VAL A 144 -19.41 -12.33 -6.29
N ASP A 145 -20.30 -11.37 -6.02
CA ASP A 145 -21.28 -10.90 -7.00
C ASP A 145 -20.63 -10.25 -8.22
N ARG A 146 -19.57 -9.47 -7.99
CA ARG A 146 -18.75 -8.86 -9.03
C ARG A 146 -18.08 -9.91 -9.91
N GLN A 147 -17.53 -10.97 -9.31
CA GLN A 147 -16.94 -12.09 -10.05
C GLN A 147 -17.99 -12.85 -10.86
N ALA A 148 -19.17 -13.11 -10.28
CA ALA A 148 -20.28 -13.75 -10.98
C ALA A 148 -20.79 -12.91 -12.15
N LEU A 149 -20.88 -11.59 -12.00
CA LEU A 149 -21.22 -10.66 -13.07
C LEU A 149 -20.15 -10.64 -14.16
N LYS A 150 -18.87 -10.53 -13.80
CA LYS A 150 -17.74 -10.61 -14.73
C LYS A 150 -17.77 -11.91 -15.53
N PHE A 151 -18.03 -13.03 -14.87
CA PHE A 151 -18.17 -14.33 -15.52
C PHE A 151 -19.32 -14.30 -16.53
N ARG A 152 -20.52 -13.88 -16.13
CA ARG A 152 -21.68 -13.78 -17.05
C ARG A 152 -21.39 -12.87 -18.25
N LEU A 153 -20.77 -11.72 -18.03
CA LEU A 153 -20.38 -10.79 -19.09
C LEU A 153 -19.35 -11.42 -20.04
N SER A 154 -18.35 -12.13 -19.52
CA SER A 154 -17.34 -12.82 -20.33
C SER A 154 -17.94 -13.91 -21.22
N GLN A 155 -18.94 -14.63 -20.71
CA GLN A 155 -19.67 -15.64 -21.50
C GLN A 155 -20.52 -14.97 -22.60
N ASN A 156 -21.22 -13.87 -22.27
CA ASN A 156 -22.09 -13.15 -23.21
C ASN A 156 -21.31 -12.39 -24.29
N SER A 157 -20.08 -11.93 -23.99
CA SER A 157 -19.17 -11.33 -24.98
C SER A 157 -18.69 -12.31 -26.07
N SER A 158 -18.97 -13.61 -25.93
CA SER A 158 -18.62 -14.66 -26.90
C SER A 158 -19.83 -15.21 -27.68
N ALA A 159 -20.84 -14.37 -27.92
CA ALA A 159 -21.97 -14.69 -28.82
C ALA A 159 -21.56 -15.00 -30.29
N GLY A 160 -20.25 -15.03 -30.60
CA GLY A 160 -19.68 -15.74 -31.74
C GLY A 160 -18.70 -16.82 -31.27
N ARG A 161 -19.18 -18.07 -31.13
CA ARG A 161 -18.45 -19.32 -30.77
C ARG A 161 -18.02 -19.45 -29.30
N VAL A 162 -18.79 -20.23 -28.55
CA VAL A 162 -18.38 -20.75 -27.24
C VAL A 162 -17.57 -22.03 -27.42
N MET A 163 -16.27 -21.99 -27.09
CA MET A 163 -15.50 -23.21 -26.83
C MET A 163 -15.98 -23.81 -25.50
N LYS A 164 -16.37 -25.09 -25.49
CA LYS A 164 -16.78 -25.79 -24.27
C LYS A 164 -15.57 -26.04 -23.35
N LEU A 165 -15.18 -25.02 -22.59
CA LEU A 165 -14.23 -25.18 -21.49
C LEU A 165 -14.99 -25.60 -20.23
N ARG A 166 -14.52 -26.67 -19.58
CA ARG A 166 -15.08 -27.19 -18.33
C ARG A 166 -14.89 -26.15 -17.24
N MET A 167 -15.97 -25.85 -16.51
CA MET A 167 -15.95 -24.95 -15.34
C MET A 167 -14.87 -25.39 -14.35
N PRO A 168 -14.12 -24.46 -13.73
CA PRO A 168 -13.22 -24.81 -12.63
C PRO A 168 -14.05 -25.42 -11.49
N HIS A 169 -13.74 -26.66 -11.14
CA HIS A 169 -14.36 -27.38 -10.05
C HIS A 169 -13.92 -26.74 -8.72
N LYS A 170 -14.88 -26.45 -7.85
CA LYS A 170 -14.62 -26.05 -6.46
C LYS A 170 -13.91 -27.21 -5.77
N GLU A 171 -12.59 -27.16 -5.64
CA GLU A 171 -11.88 -28.09 -4.76
C GLU A 171 -12.36 -27.85 -3.32
N MET A 172 -13.29 -28.69 -2.88
CA MET A 172 -13.55 -28.87 -1.46
C MET A 172 -12.31 -29.53 -0.84
N GLY A 173 -11.47 -28.70 -0.21
CA GLY A 173 -10.48 -29.14 0.76
C GLY A 173 -9.07 -29.31 0.23
N MET A 174 -8.30 -28.22 0.22
CA MET A 174 -7.02 -28.11 0.95
C MET A 174 -6.48 -26.68 0.77
N GLY A 175 -6.08 -26.05 1.89
CA GLY A 175 -5.18 -24.90 1.90
C GLY A 175 -5.73 -23.60 1.31
N SER A 176 -6.38 -22.80 2.16
CA SER A 176 -6.59 -21.38 1.90
C SER A 176 -5.23 -20.72 1.60
N SER A 177 -5.04 -20.16 0.40
CA SER A 177 -3.96 -19.21 0.11
C SER A 177 -4.24 -17.87 0.80
N ARG A 178 -4.42 -17.90 2.12
CA ARG A 178 -4.23 -16.72 2.96
C ARG A 178 -2.75 -16.41 2.89
N LEU A 179 -2.42 -15.18 2.49
CA LEU A 179 -1.12 -14.59 2.82
C LEU A 179 -0.85 -14.85 4.30
N PRO A 180 0.40 -15.16 4.70
CA PRO A 180 0.70 -15.51 6.07
C PRO A 180 0.12 -14.43 6.98
N ARG A 181 -0.74 -14.84 7.92
CA ARG A 181 -1.18 -13.99 9.01
C ARG A 181 0.11 -13.52 9.67
N ILE A 182 0.38 -12.21 9.62
CA ILE A 182 1.46 -11.59 10.38
C ILE A 182 1.33 -12.18 11.78
N ALA A 183 2.38 -12.86 12.25
CA ALA A 183 2.36 -13.51 13.54
C ALA A 183 1.82 -12.49 14.55
N ASP A 184 0.69 -12.83 15.17
CA ASP A 184 0.18 -12.06 16.28
C ASP A 184 1.38 -11.89 17.23
N PHE A 185 1.71 -10.63 17.53
CA PHE A 185 2.72 -10.27 18.53
C PHE A 185 2.19 -10.72 19.89
N ALA A 186 2.19 -12.04 20.11
CA ALA A 186 1.86 -12.68 21.35
C ALA A 186 3.07 -12.50 22.26
N GLY A 187 3.04 -11.42 23.03
CA GLY A 187 4.11 -11.14 23.98
C GLY A 187 4.14 -9.74 24.58
N ARG A 188 3.00 -9.09 24.78
CA ARG A 188 2.82 -8.25 25.98
C ARG A 188 1.45 -8.58 26.54
N THR A 189 1.45 -9.26 27.67
CA THR A 189 0.24 -9.50 28.45
C THR A 189 -0.27 -8.14 28.96
N GLU A 190 -1.59 -7.99 29.16
CA GLU A 190 -2.18 -6.76 29.75
C GLU A 190 -1.47 -6.30 31.03
N SER A 191 -0.91 -7.25 31.79
CA SER A 191 -0.08 -7.04 32.98
C SER A 191 1.22 -6.23 32.74
N GLU A 192 1.75 -6.21 31.51
CA GLU A 192 2.97 -5.46 31.18
C GLU A 192 2.69 -3.98 30.89
N TRP A 193 1.47 -3.66 30.41
CA TRP A 193 1.00 -2.28 30.29
C TRP A 193 0.69 -1.67 31.66
N ASP A 194 0.12 -2.45 32.57
CA ASP A 194 -0.11 -2.03 33.97
C ASP A 194 1.20 -1.80 34.75
N ALA A 195 2.29 -2.48 34.39
CA ALA A 195 3.61 -2.25 34.97
C ALA A 195 4.25 -0.92 34.53
N ILE A 196 3.90 -0.43 33.33
CA ILE A 196 4.37 0.86 32.79
C ILE A 196 3.56 2.04 33.38
N VAL A 197 2.32 1.79 33.80
CA VAL A 197 1.39 2.81 34.30
C VAL A 197 1.47 3.02 35.82
N LYS A 198 2.20 2.19 36.58
CA LYS A 198 2.37 2.40 38.02
C LYS A 198 3.09 3.73 38.32
N PRO A 199 2.49 4.64 39.11
CA PRO A 199 3.19 5.82 39.59
C PRO A 199 4.33 5.37 40.52
N LEU A 200 5.49 5.99 40.34
CA LEU A 200 6.64 5.88 41.22
C LEU A 200 6.31 6.56 42.57
N THR A 201 5.49 5.90 43.40
CA THR A 201 5.20 6.31 44.78
C THR A 201 5.65 5.21 45.73
N ASP A 202 6.69 5.55 46.49
CA ASP A 202 7.04 5.04 47.82
C ASP A 202 7.58 3.60 47.94
N THR A 203 8.89 3.48 47.71
CA THR A 203 9.72 2.50 48.42
C THR A 203 10.96 3.21 48.95
N ASP A 204 10.81 3.90 50.09
CA ASP A 204 11.91 4.21 51.01
C ASP A 204 11.32 4.41 52.41
N SER A 205 11.28 3.32 53.19
CA SER A 205 11.17 3.39 54.65
C SER A 205 11.80 2.13 55.23
N PRO A 206 13.01 2.21 55.80
CA PRO A 206 13.54 1.13 56.64
C PRO A 206 13.19 1.37 58.12
N PRO A 207 13.18 0.31 58.94
CA PRO A 207 12.95 0.38 60.39
C PRO A 207 14.08 1.06 61.16
#